data_AF-A0A520CFB1-F1
#
_entry.id   AF-A0A520CFB1-F1
#
_cell.length_a   1.000
_cell.length_b   1.000
_cell.length_c   1.000
_cell.angle_alpha   90.00
_cell.angle_beta   90.00
_cell.angle_gamma   90.00
#
_symmetry.space_group_name_H-M   'P 1'
#
loop_
_entity.id
_entity.type
_entity.pdbx_description
1 polymer ?
#
loop_
_entity_poly.entity_id
_entity_poly.type
_entity_poly.pdbx_seq_one_letter_code
_entity_poly.pdbx_strand_id
1 'polypeptide(L)'
;DKIFYEEDGEEFPLSFDTPVSMNFWGFTPAVFNITEKLFVEFAMANKDKPKAEFFIPLIGENLVKTGEATFKVVPTSNKWFGVTYKEDKPYVQDSINQLVKNGTYPEKLWS
;
A
#
# COMPACT_ATOMS: atom_id res chain seq x y z
N ASP A 1 -14.49 -6.68 -18.79
CA ASP A 1 -14.28 -6.55 -17.33
C ASP A 1 -14.21 -5.09 -16.94
N LYS A 2 -14.75 -4.72 -15.77
CA LYS A 2 -14.69 -3.38 -15.19
C LYS A 2 -14.14 -3.52 -13.77
N ILE A 3 -13.29 -2.61 -13.34
CA ILE A 3 -12.76 -2.55 -11.98
C ILE A 3 -13.64 -1.58 -11.20
N PHE A 4 -13.97 -1.94 -9.95
CA PHE A 4 -14.69 -1.07 -9.03
C PHE A 4 -13.95 -1.02 -7.70
N TYR A 5 -14.02 0.11 -7.00
CA TYR A 5 -13.82 0.13 -5.56
C TYR A 5 -15.18 0.27 -4.88
N GLU A 6 -15.33 -0.35 -3.72
CA GLU A 6 -16.56 -0.30 -2.92
C GLU A 6 -16.34 0.61 -1.71
N GLU A 7 -17.25 1.55 -1.50
CA GLU A 7 -17.29 2.43 -0.33
C GLU A 7 -18.75 2.58 0.12
N ASP A 8 -19.03 2.32 1.40
CA ASP A 8 -20.38 2.35 2.00
C ASP A 8 -21.45 1.53 1.25
N GLY A 9 -21.03 0.46 0.56
CA GLY A 9 -21.90 -0.42 -0.22
C GLY A 9 -22.26 0.10 -1.62
N GLU A 10 -21.64 1.20 -2.06
CA GLU A 10 -21.72 1.70 -3.43
C GLU A 10 -20.45 1.33 -4.23
N GLU A 11 -20.65 0.92 -5.48
CA GLU A 11 -19.55 0.59 -6.40
C GLU A 11 -19.18 1.78 -7.28
N PHE A 12 -17.90 2.15 -7.26
CA PHE A 12 -17.36 3.25 -8.04
C PHE A 12 -16.43 2.72 -9.14
N PRO A 13 -16.74 2.95 -10.43
CA PRO A 13 -15.94 2.40 -11.53
C PRO A 13 -14.55 3.06 -11.59
N LEU A 14 -13.52 2.23 -11.76
CA LEU A 14 -12.14 2.65 -11.98
C LEU A 14 -11.66 2.23 -13.36
N SER A 15 -10.81 3.07 -13.94
CA SER A 15 -10.07 2.72 -15.14
C SER A 15 -8.93 1.75 -14.80
N PHE A 16 -8.52 0.95 -15.78
CA PHE A 16 -7.41 0.00 -15.62
C PHE A 16 -6.05 0.67 -15.41
N ASP A 17 -5.92 1.94 -15.79
CA ASP A 17 -4.72 2.76 -15.63
C ASP A 17 -4.74 3.62 -14.36
N THR A 18 -5.78 3.51 -13.53
CA THR A 18 -5.85 4.24 -12.26
C THR A 18 -4.68 3.84 -11.35
N PRO A 19 -3.84 4.79 -10.92
CA PRO A 19 -2.76 4.50 -9.97
C PRO A 19 -3.33 4.08 -8.61
N VAL A 20 -2.79 3.00 -8.06
CA VAL A 20 -3.12 2.52 -6.71
C VAL A 20 -1.87 2.45 -5.84
N SER A 21 -2.02 2.68 -4.55
CA SER A 21 -0.92 2.53 -3.60
C SER A 21 -0.84 1.09 -3.12
N MET A 22 0.31 0.44 -3.38
CA MET A 22 0.63 -0.90 -2.86
C MET A 22 1.40 -0.83 -1.53
N ASN A 23 1.18 0.26 -0.78
CA ASN A 23 1.81 0.53 0.52
C ASN A 23 3.35 0.65 0.49
N PHE A 24 3.91 1.11 -0.64
CA PHE A 24 5.34 1.39 -0.78
C PHE A 24 5.59 2.90 -0.77
N TRP A 25 6.06 3.42 0.36
CA TRP A 25 6.25 4.85 0.57
C TRP A 25 7.69 5.19 0.90
N GLY A 26 8.16 6.32 0.38
CA GLY A 26 9.42 6.95 0.77
C GLY A 26 9.14 8.24 1.54
N PHE A 27 9.61 8.31 2.78
CA PHE A 27 9.47 9.50 3.64
C PHE A 27 10.84 10.01 4.10
N THR A 28 10.92 11.29 4.41
CA THR A 28 12.03 11.83 5.20
C THR A 28 11.78 11.59 6.70
N PRO A 29 12.80 11.62 7.56
CA PRO A 29 12.62 11.44 9.01
C PRO A 29 11.66 12.44 9.67
N ALA A 30 11.39 13.59 9.03
CA ALA A 30 10.43 14.58 9.53
C ALA A 30 9.02 13.99 9.72
N VAL A 31 8.67 12.92 8.98
CA VAL A 31 7.36 12.26 9.10
C VAL A 31 7.09 11.74 10.52
N PHE A 32 8.11 11.33 11.28
CA PHE A 32 7.90 10.75 12.60
C PHE A 32 7.28 11.74 13.58
N ASN A 33 7.77 12.99 13.60
CA ASN A 33 7.23 14.03 14.47
C ASN A 33 5.78 14.40 14.12
N ILE A 34 5.40 14.28 12.85
CA ILE A 34 4.05 14.58 12.38
C ILE A 34 3.12 13.41 12.76
N THR A 35 3.53 12.19 12.42
CA THR A 35 2.79 10.97 12.71
C THR A 35 2.57 10.77 14.20
N GLU A 36 3.53 11.13 15.06
CA GLU A 36 3.38 11.04 16.52
C GLU A 36 2.20 11.90 17.01
N LYS A 37 2.09 13.15 16.53
CA LYS A 37 0.98 14.04 16.90
C LYS A 37 -0.36 13.48 16.44
N LEU A 38 -0.42 13.06 15.17
CA LEU A 38 -1.63 12.46 14.58
C LEU A 38 -2.04 11.18 15.32
N PHE A 39 -1.07 10.39 15.75
CA PHE A 39 -1.32 9.16 16.50
C PHE A 39 -1.91 9.44 17.88
N VAL A 40 -1.41 10.45 18.60
CA VAL A 40 -1.97 10.86 19.90
C VAL A 40 -3.42 11.30 19.74
N GLU A 41 -3.72 12.14 18.74
CA GLU A 41 -5.09 12.59 18.44
C GLU A 41 -6.00 11.40 18.08
N PHE A 42 -5.53 10.51 17.21
CA PHE A 42 -6.24 9.30 16.82
C PHE A 42 -6.55 8.39 18.02
N ALA A 43 -5.56 8.12 18.87
CA ALA A 43 -5.72 7.28 20.04
C ALA A 43 -6.72 7.87 21.04
N MET A 44 -6.70 9.19 21.23
CA MET A 44 -7.64 9.88 22.10
C MET A 44 -9.07 9.85 21.55
N ALA A 45 -9.25 9.98 20.24
CA ALA A 45 -10.56 9.95 19.57
C ALA A 45 -11.16 8.53 19.48
N ASN A 46 -10.35 7.48 19.60
CA ASN A 46 -10.76 6.10 19.39
C ASN A 46 -10.57 5.19 20.62
N LYS A 47 -10.47 5.76 21.83
CA LYS A 47 -10.26 5.00 23.09
C LYS A 47 -11.20 3.82 23.29
N ASP A 48 -12.47 3.99 22.93
CA ASP A 48 -13.51 2.98 23.15
C ASP A 48 -13.69 2.05 21.94
N LYS A 49 -12.85 2.17 20.91
CA LYS A 49 -12.93 1.40 19.67
C LYS A 49 -11.75 0.43 19.56
N PRO A 50 -11.87 -0.80 20.08
CA PRO A 50 -10.75 -1.75 20.14
C PRO A 50 -10.26 -2.25 18.77
N LYS A 51 -11.04 -2.02 17.71
CA LYS A 51 -10.70 -2.36 16.32
C LYS A 51 -10.25 -1.15 15.50
N ALA A 52 -10.00 0.00 16.12
CA ALA A 52 -9.56 1.18 15.40
C ALA A 52 -8.13 0.97 14.87
N GLU A 53 -7.92 1.27 13.59
CA GLU A 53 -6.63 1.12 12.91
C GLU A 53 -6.11 2.48 12.43
N PHE A 54 -4.81 2.72 12.62
CA PHE A 54 -4.14 3.95 12.21
C PHE A 54 -3.29 3.69 10.96
N PHE A 55 -3.85 3.97 9.80
CA PHE A 55 -3.25 3.60 8.52
C PHE A 55 -2.28 4.66 7.96
N ILE A 56 -1.24 4.21 7.26
CA ILE A 56 -0.27 5.08 6.57
C ILE A 56 -0.94 6.04 5.55
N PRO A 57 -1.92 5.61 4.73
CA PRO A 57 -2.60 6.51 3.79
C PRO A 57 -3.25 7.72 4.47
N LEU A 58 -3.74 7.60 5.73
CA LEU A 58 -4.31 8.73 6.47
C LEU A 58 -3.27 9.82 6.71
N ILE A 59 -2.02 9.43 6.98
CA ILE A 59 -0.91 10.37 7.15
C ILE A 59 -0.63 11.06 5.82
N GLY A 60 -0.52 10.30 4.73
CA GLY A 60 -0.30 10.85 3.39
C GLY A 60 -1.40 11.83 2.97
N GLU A 61 -2.66 11.46 3.20
CA GLU A 61 -3.82 12.30 2.94
C GLU A 61 -3.80 13.59 3.76
N ASN A 62 -3.54 13.49 5.07
CA ASN A 62 -3.43 14.66 5.95
C ASN A 62 -2.35 15.63 5.46
N LEU A 63 -1.15 15.12 5.18
CA LEU A 63 -0.02 15.92 4.71
C LEU A 63 -0.31 16.65 3.39
N VAL A 64 -1.04 16.01 2.47
CA VAL A 64 -1.46 16.64 1.21
C VAL A 64 -2.55 17.69 1.46
N LYS A 65 -3.55 17.38 2.29
CA LYS A 65 -4.67 18.29 2.60
C LYS A 65 -4.21 19.55 3.35
N THR A 66 -3.26 19.44 4.26
CA THR A 66 -2.72 20.59 5.01
C THR A 66 -1.66 21.37 4.23
N GLY A 67 -1.22 20.86 3.08
CA GLY A 67 -0.16 21.48 2.28
C GLY A 67 1.24 21.35 2.91
N GLU A 68 1.39 20.52 3.93
CA GLU A 68 2.67 20.29 4.63
C GLU A 68 3.65 19.44 3.80
N ALA A 69 3.14 18.60 2.89
CA ALA A 69 3.99 17.85 1.98
C ALA A 69 3.34 17.61 0.61
N THR A 70 4.19 17.28 -0.36
CA THR A 70 3.78 16.81 -1.69
C THR A 70 4.37 15.44 -1.95
N PHE A 71 3.59 14.53 -2.53
CA PHE A 71 4.06 13.19 -2.92
C PHE A 71 4.27 13.10 -4.42
N LYS A 72 5.45 12.61 -4.80
CA LYS A 72 5.72 12.22 -6.18
C LYS A 72 5.36 10.75 -6.37
N VAL A 73 4.41 10.48 -7.26
CA VAL A 73 4.10 9.11 -7.68
C VAL A 73 5.19 8.65 -8.65
N VAL A 74 5.90 7.58 -8.29
CA VAL A 74 6.95 6.99 -9.13
C VAL A 74 6.37 5.76 -9.82
N PRO A 75 6.14 5.80 -11.15
CA PRO A 75 5.63 4.64 -11.88
C PRO A 75 6.69 3.55 -11.94
N THR A 76 6.25 2.29 -11.95
CA THR A 76 7.11 1.12 -12.14
C THR A 76 6.55 0.21 -13.22
N SER A 77 7.42 -0.38 -14.04
CA SER A 77 7.05 -1.43 -14.98
C SER A 77 6.93 -2.79 -14.32
N ASN A 78 7.35 -2.93 -13.06
CA ASN A 78 7.27 -4.18 -12.33
C ASN A 78 5.83 -4.47 -11.95
N LYS A 79 5.43 -5.72 -12.15
CA LYS A 79 4.14 -6.22 -11.70
C LYS A 79 4.24 -6.57 -10.22
N TRP A 80 3.34 -6.00 -9.43
CA TRP A 80 3.16 -6.44 -8.05
C TRP A 80 2.36 -7.75 -8.05
N PHE A 81 2.82 -8.71 -7.27
CA PHE A 81 2.12 -9.96 -7.00
C PHE A 81 2.35 -10.36 -5.55
N GLY A 82 1.33 -10.95 -4.93
CA GLY A 82 1.33 -11.32 -3.52
C GLY A 82 0.24 -12.33 -3.23
N VAL A 83 0.29 -12.93 -2.05
CA VAL A 83 -0.72 -13.90 -1.61
C VAL A 83 -1.74 -13.15 -0.75
N THR A 84 -2.91 -12.87 -1.29
CA THR A 84 -4.03 -12.29 -0.55
C THR A 84 -4.99 -13.39 -0.12
N TYR A 85 -5.26 -14.32 -1.03
CA TYR A 85 -6.00 -15.54 -0.79
C TYR A 85 -5.12 -16.78 -0.96
N LYS A 86 -5.55 -17.92 -0.41
CA LYS A 86 -4.75 -19.16 -0.48
C LYS A 86 -4.55 -19.62 -1.92
N GLU A 87 -5.51 -19.32 -2.77
CA GLU A 87 -5.61 -19.64 -4.18
C GLU A 87 -4.57 -18.87 -5.02
N ASP A 88 -4.04 -17.75 -4.52
CA ASP A 88 -2.99 -16.97 -5.19
C ASP A 88 -1.62 -17.65 -5.11
N LYS A 89 -1.45 -18.60 -4.19
CA LYS A 89 -0.14 -19.23 -3.92
C LYS A 89 0.51 -19.87 -5.15
N PRO A 90 -0.18 -20.69 -5.97
CA PRO A 90 0.44 -21.28 -7.16
C PRO A 90 0.93 -20.22 -8.15
N TYR A 91 0.13 -19.16 -8.35
CA TYR A 91 0.48 -18.04 -9.23
C TYR A 91 1.73 -17.29 -8.75
N VAL A 92 1.81 -17.00 -7.45
CA VAL A 92 2.99 -16.33 -6.85
C VAL A 92 4.23 -17.21 -6.97
N GLN A 93 4.11 -18.51 -6.71
CA GLN A 93 5.22 -19.46 -6.85
C GLN A 93 5.73 -19.54 -8.29
N ASP A 94 4.82 -19.63 -9.26
CA ASP A 94 5.17 -19.65 -10.68
C ASP A 94 5.85 -18.36 -11.12
N SER A 95 5.36 -17.21 -10.65
CA SER A 95 5.97 -15.90 -10.92
C SER A 95 7.41 -15.81 -10.40
N ILE A 96 7.67 -16.26 -9.17
CA ILE A 96 9.02 -16.32 -8.60
C ILE A 96 9.90 -17.30 -9.37
N ASN A 97 9.40 -18.50 -9.66
CA ASN A 97 10.14 -19.52 -10.40
C ASN A 97 10.55 -19.03 -11.80
N GLN A 98 9.69 -18.28 -12.49
CA GLN A 98 10.02 -17.67 -13.78
C GLN A 98 11.14 -16.62 -13.64
N LEU A 99 11.11 -15.78 -12.60
CA LEU A 99 12.15 -14.78 -12.37
C LEU A 99 13.52 -15.43 -12.09
N VAL A 100 13.54 -16.56 -11.37
CA VAL A 100 14.76 -17.35 -11.15
C VAL A 100 15.23 -18.01 -12.45
N LYS A 101 14.34 -18.67 -13.20
CA LYS A 101 14.66 -19.29 -14.50
C LYS A 101 15.21 -18.31 -15.51
N ASN A 102 14.70 -17.07 -15.50
CA ASN A 102 15.15 -16.00 -16.38
C ASN A 102 16.44 -15.32 -15.89
N GLY A 103 17.04 -15.80 -14.80
CA GLY A 103 18.28 -15.27 -14.24
C GLY A 103 18.16 -13.91 -13.58
N THR A 104 16.94 -13.42 -13.31
CA THR A 104 16.73 -12.14 -12.62
C THR A 104 17.14 -12.24 -11.14
N TYR A 105 16.96 -13.41 -10.53
CA TYR A 105 17.39 -13.71 -9.17
C TYR A 105 18.12 -15.06 -9.12
N PRO A 106 19.07 -15.24 -8.18
CA PRO A 106 19.68 -16.54 -7.93
C PRO A 106 18.67 -17.52 -7.28
N GLU A 107 18.92 -18.82 -7.39
CA GLU A 107 18.09 -19.85 -6.74
C GLU A 107 18.09 -19.72 -5.21
N LYS A 108 19.19 -19.25 -4.63
CA LYS A 108 19.33 -18.99 -3.19
C LYS A 108 19.74 -17.54 -2.98
N LEU A 109 18.85 -16.75 -2.40
CA LEU A 109 19.13 -15.35 -2.06
C LEU A 109 20.05 -15.22 -0.83
N TRP A 110 19.93 -16.16 0.11
CA TRP A 110 20.64 -16.16 1.38
C TRP A 110 21.28 -17.54 1.61
N SER A 111 22.48 -17.54 2.20
CA SER A 111 23.30 -18.72 2.49
C SER A 111 23.51 -18.88 3.99
#